data_AF-A0A1B3LZ33-F1
#
_entry.id   AF-A0A1B3LZ33-F1
#
_cell.length_a   1.000
_cell.length_b   1.000
_cell.length_c   1.000
_cell.angle_alpha   90.00
_cell.angle_beta   90.00
_cell.angle_gamma   90.00
#
_symmetry.space_group_name_H-M   'P 1'
#
loop_
_entity.id
_entity.type
_entity.pdbx_description
1 polymer ?
#
loop_
_entity_poly.entity_id
_entity_poly.type
_entity_poly.pdbx_seq_one_letter_code
_entity_poly.pdbx_strand_id
1 'polypeptide(L)'
;MSFNPATGLVYMPVQGVPLTLMDNKDWKFNGVRPGEPHSNMGWNTANFANVEPPTSKPYGRLVAWDPVKQQAAWTKEQISPWNGGTLTTAGNLVFQGTADGRFIAYNATTGEPLWETPTGTGVIAAPSTYLVDGKQYVSIAVGWGGVYGLAQRATDRQGPGTVYTFAVGGKAPAPAFVKYQMDKLVAGVKYDPAHVPTGTALYVSNCVFCHGVPGVDRGGNIPNLGYMDASYIENLDKFVFKGPATERGMPDFTGKLSMDDVQKIKAFIQGTADAIRPKN
;
A
#
# COMPACT_ATOMS: atom_id res chain seq x y z
N MET A 1 -0.84 -11.76 13.41
CA MET A 1 -0.79 -11.71 14.89
C MET A 1 -0.08 -12.93 15.42
N SER A 2 0.36 -12.92 16.68
CA SER A 2 0.99 -14.05 17.35
C SER A 2 0.59 -14.09 18.83
N PHE A 3 0.47 -15.27 19.43
CA PHE A 3 0.13 -15.45 20.85
C PHE A 3 1.33 -15.97 21.64
N ASN A 4 1.55 -15.43 22.85
CA ASN A 4 2.56 -15.95 23.78
C ASN A 4 1.88 -16.50 25.04
N PRO A 5 1.93 -17.82 25.29
CA PRO A 5 1.28 -18.42 26.45
C PRO A 5 1.90 -18.00 27.78
N ALA A 6 3.19 -17.59 27.81
CA ALA A 6 3.85 -17.17 29.04
C ALA A 6 3.34 -15.80 29.52
N THR A 7 3.04 -14.88 28.60
CA THR A 7 2.45 -13.57 28.94
C THR A 7 0.92 -13.61 28.93
N GLY A 8 0.32 -14.58 28.25
CA GLY A 8 -1.13 -14.63 28.00
C GLY A 8 -1.61 -13.62 26.97
N LEU A 9 -0.73 -12.96 26.21
CA LEU A 9 -1.06 -11.85 25.32
C LEU A 9 -1.03 -12.25 23.84
N VAL A 10 -1.91 -11.62 23.05
CA VAL A 10 -1.93 -11.65 21.59
C VAL A 10 -1.34 -10.35 21.05
N TYR A 11 -0.30 -10.44 20.23
CA TYR A 11 0.35 -9.29 19.59
C TYR A 11 -0.25 -9.07 18.20
N MET A 12 -1.06 -8.03 18.04
CA MET A 12 -1.85 -7.76 16.85
C MET A 12 -1.45 -6.44 16.19
N PRO A 13 -1.14 -6.44 14.88
CA PRO A 13 -1.17 -5.24 14.08
C PRO A 13 -2.62 -4.74 14.00
N VAL A 14 -2.85 -3.49 14.39
CA VAL A 14 -4.16 -2.82 14.37
C VAL A 14 -4.03 -1.55 13.53
N GLN A 15 -5.04 -1.24 12.73
CA GLN A 15 -4.98 -0.12 11.80
C GLN A 15 -6.34 0.52 11.55
N GLY A 16 -6.30 1.79 11.13
CA GLY A 16 -7.41 2.48 10.49
C GLY A 16 -6.95 3.04 9.15
N VAL A 17 -7.64 2.65 8.07
CA VAL A 17 -7.50 3.24 6.74
C VAL A 17 -8.84 3.89 6.40
N PRO A 18 -8.94 5.23 6.35
CA PRO A 18 -10.20 5.93 6.15
C PRO A 18 -10.86 5.57 4.81
N LEU A 19 -12.15 5.20 4.85
CA LEU A 19 -12.96 4.84 3.69
C LEU A 19 -14.43 5.17 4.00
N THR A 20 -15.13 5.82 3.06
CA THR A 20 -16.60 5.89 3.08
C THR A 20 -17.18 4.99 2.01
N LEU A 21 -18.33 4.39 2.30
CA LEU A 21 -19.04 3.51 1.38
C LEU A 21 -20.49 3.96 1.26
N MET A 22 -21.00 3.90 0.04
CA MET A 22 -22.41 4.09 -0.28
C MET A 22 -22.86 2.96 -1.20
N ASP A 23 -24.04 2.40 -0.98
CA ASP A 23 -24.57 1.34 -1.84
C ASP A 23 -24.87 1.87 -3.25
N ASN A 24 -24.51 1.08 -4.27
CA ASN A 24 -24.96 1.28 -5.64
C ASN A 24 -26.17 0.37 -5.90
N LYS A 25 -27.37 0.92 -5.69
CA LYS A 25 -28.64 0.19 -5.85
C LYS A 25 -28.94 -0.22 -7.29
N ASP A 26 -28.31 0.43 -8.27
CA ASP A 26 -28.50 0.16 -9.70
C ASP A 26 -27.46 -0.82 -10.28
N TRP A 27 -26.59 -1.37 -9.41
CA TRP A 27 -25.56 -2.32 -9.77
C TRP A 27 -26.16 -3.58 -10.42
N LYS A 28 -25.42 -4.15 -11.39
CA LYS A 28 -25.73 -5.43 -12.01
C LYS A 28 -24.47 -6.28 -12.03
N PHE A 29 -24.60 -7.57 -11.73
CA PHE A 29 -23.48 -8.51 -11.76
C PHE A 29 -22.81 -8.53 -13.13
N ASN A 30 -21.49 -8.31 -13.14
CA ASN A 30 -20.63 -8.15 -14.32
C ASN A 30 -21.07 -7.03 -15.28
N GLY A 31 -21.94 -6.12 -14.82
CA GLY A 31 -22.17 -4.86 -15.48
C GLY A 31 -20.92 -3.99 -15.37
N VAL A 32 -20.60 -3.28 -16.45
CA VAL A 32 -19.53 -2.29 -16.47
C VAL A 32 -20.16 -0.93 -16.72
N ARG A 33 -20.17 -0.07 -15.69
CA ARG A 33 -20.56 1.33 -15.83
C ARG A 33 -19.48 2.25 -15.24
N PRO A 34 -19.20 3.40 -15.88
CA PRO A 34 -18.32 4.41 -15.31
C PRO A 34 -18.75 4.80 -13.88
N GLY A 35 -17.79 4.90 -12.98
CA GLY A 35 -17.99 5.21 -11.57
C GLY A 35 -18.15 3.99 -10.67
N GLU A 36 -18.44 2.80 -11.21
CA GLU A 36 -18.43 1.55 -10.44
C GLU A 36 -16.99 1.10 -10.21
N PRO A 37 -16.49 1.04 -8.95
CA PRO A 37 -15.07 0.84 -8.69
C PRO A 37 -14.53 -0.48 -9.27
N HIS A 38 -13.54 -0.36 -10.16
CA HIS A 38 -12.87 -1.50 -10.82
C HIS A 38 -13.78 -2.47 -11.60
N SER A 39 -15.00 -2.06 -11.95
CA SER A 39 -15.96 -2.95 -12.65
C SER A 39 -15.43 -3.48 -13.99
N ASN A 40 -14.67 -2.69 -14.74
CA ASN A 40 -14.08 -3.13 -16.01
C ASN A 40 -12.93 -4.15 -15.84
N MET A 41 -12.49 -4.34 -14.59
CA MET A 41 -11.52 -5.35 -14.16
C MET A 41 -12.18 -6.53 -13.43
N GLY A 42 -13.52 -6.63 -13.46
CA GLY A 42 -14.28 -7.74 -12.90
C GLY A 42 -14.72 -7.56 -11.44
N TRP A 43 -14.50 -6.39 -10.84
CA TRP A 43 -14.97 -6.13 -9.48
C TRP A 43 -16.47 -5.89 -9.45
N ASN A 44 -17.11 -6.37 -8.38
CA ASN A 44 -18.57 -6.47 -8.26
C ASN A 44 -19.02 -6.10 -6.84
N THR A 45 -18.55 -4.97 -6.33
CA THR A 45 -18.74 -4.59 -4.92
C THR A 45 -20.16 -4.14 -4.61
N ALA A 46 -20.93 -3.69 -5.61
CA ALA A 46 -22.22 -3.00 -5.44
C ALA A 46 -22.13 -1.76 -4.51
N ASN A 47 -20.96 -1.12 -4.44
CA ASN A 47 -20.74 0.09 -3.65
C ASN A 47 -19.97 1.15 -4.45
N PHE A 48 -20.22 2.41 -4.13
CA PHE A 48 -19.32 3.52 -4.39
C PHE A 48 -18.42 3.75 -3.18
N ALA A 49 -17.21 4.23 -3.42
CA ALA A 49 -16.24 4.55 -2.39
C ALA A 49 -15.89 6.05 -2.43
N ASN A 50 -15.76 6.68 -1.26
CA ASN A 50 -15.28 8.07 -1.13
C ASN A 50 -16.10 9.11 -1.92
N VAL A 51 -17.39 8.88 -2.10
CA VAL A 51 -18.33 9.90 -2.65
C VAL A 51 -18.31 11.14 -1.76
N GLU A 52 -18.31 10.91 -0.44
CA GLU A 52 -17.96 11.91 0.56
C GLU A 52 -16.58 11.57 1.15
N PRO A 53 -15.69 12.56 1.36
CA PRO A 53 -14.40 12.31 1.99
C PRO A 53 -14.56 11.74 3.41
N PRO A 54 -13.78 10.71 3.79
CA PRO A 54 -13.85 10.18 5.16
C PRO A 54 -13.33 11.19 6.18
N THR A 55 -13.97 11.24 7.35
CA THR A 55 -13.60 12.17 8.45
C THR A 55 -12.61 11.58 9.45
N SER A 56 -12.43 10.24 9.45
CA SER A 56 -11.49 9.56 10.33
C SER A 56 -10.04 9.76 9.88
N LYS A 57 -9.10 9.72 10.83
CA LYS A 57 -7.66 9.80 10.54
C LYS A 57 -7.06 8.40 10.41
N PRO A 58 -6.08 8.20 9.51
CA PRO A 58 -5.38 6.93 9.43
C PRO A 58 -4.52 6.70 10.67
N TYR A 59 -4.35 5.44 11.07
CA TYR A 59 -3.44 5.06 12.14
C TYR A 59 -2.92 3.63 11.94
N GLY A 60 -1.75 3.32 12.49
CA GLY A 60 -1.22 1.98 12.63
C GLY A 60 -0.68 1.77 14.03
N ARG A 61 -0.86 0.57 14.58
CA ARG A 61 -0.51 0.23 15.96
C ARG A 61 -0.06 -1.22 16.07
N LEU A 62 0.86 -1.49 16.99
CA LEU A 62 1.05 -2.82 17.57
C LEU A 62 0.35 -2.85 18.93
N VAL A 63 -0.64 -3.73 19.07
CA VAL A 63 -1.38 -3.90 20.32
C VAL A 63 -1.05 -5.26 20.92
N ALA A 64 -0.65 -5.29 22.19
CA ALA A 64 -0.68 -6.51 22.98
C ALA A 64 -2.03 -6.59 23.70
N TRP A 65 -2.87 -7.49 23.24
CA TRP A 65 -4.21 -7.70 23.72
C TRP A 65 -4.24 -8.84 24.73
N ASP A 66 -4.84 -8.61 25.88
CA ASP A 66 -5.22 -9.66 26.83
C ASP A 66 -6.60 -10.20 26.41
N PRO A 67 -6.68 -11.42 25.84
CA PRO A 67 -7.94 -11.97 25.37
C PRO A 67 -8.89 -12.38 26.50
N VAL A 68 -8.38 -12.59 27.73
CA VAL A 68 -9.19 -12.95 28.89
C VAL A 68 -9.84 -11.70 29.48
N LYS A 69 -9.06 -10.63 29.66
CA LYS A 69 -9.56 -9.33 30.16
C LYS A 69 -10.23 -8.48 29.07
N GLN A 70 -10.05 -8.83 27.81
CA GLN A 70 -10.55 -8.09 26.65
C GLN A 70 -10.09 -6.61 26.66
N GLN A 71 -8.81 -6.39 26.92
CA GLN A 71 -8.21 -5.06 26.94
C GLN A 71 -6.78 -5.07 26.43
N ALA A 72 -6.30 -3.92 25.95
CA ALA A 72 -4.90 -3.75 25.63
C ALA A 72 -4.06 -3.74 26.93
N ALA A 73 -3.09 -4.65 27.03
CA ALA A 73 -2.04 -4.57 28.05
C ALA A 73 -1.06 -3.43 27.74
N TRP A 74 -0.75 -3.23 26.46
CA TRP A 74 -0.03 -2.08 25.95
C TRP A 74 -0.29 -1.87 24.46
N THR A 75 -0.01 -0.64 23.99
CA THR A 75 -0.13 -0.23 22.60
C THR A 75 1.11 0.55 22.19
N LYS A 76 1.62 0.31 20.98
CA LYS A 76 2.65 1.13 20.33
C LYS A 76 2.10 1.74 19.05
N GLU A 77 2.05 3.06 19.00
CA GLU A 77 1.69 3.81 17.79
C GLU A 77 2.78 3.67 16.72
N GLN A 78 2.36 3.63 15.47
CA GLN A 78 3.21 3.50 14.29
C GLN A 78 2.83 4.61 13.28
N ILE A 79 3.81 5.04 12.50
CA ILE A 79 3.69 6.24 11.63
C ILE A 79 2.65 6.04 10.51
N SER A 80 2.41 4.80 10.10
CA SER A 80 1.53 4.45 8.98
C SER A 80 0.71 3.21 9.35
N PRO A 81 -0.50 3.01 8.78
CA PRO A 81 -1.19 1.71 8.80
C PRO A 81 -0.36 0.64 8.06
N TRP A 82 -0.91 -0.57 7.96
CA TRP A 82 -0.37 -1.63 7.09
C TRP A 82 0.99 -2.19 7.49
N ASN A 83 1.31 -2.14 8.79
CA ASN A 83 2.51 -2.78 9.35
C ASN A 83 2.37 -4.31 9.32
N GLY A 84 3.52 -4.98 9.35
CA GLY A 84 3.60 -6.41 9.12
C GLY A 84 3.10 -7.28 10.26
N GLY A 85 3.02 -8.57 9.95
CA GLY A 85 2.73 -9.60 10.93
C GLY A 85 3.76 -9.67 12.06
N THR A 86 3.38 -10.37 13.12
CA THR A 86 4.14 -10.47 14.36
C THR A 86 4.62 -11.91 14.62
N LEU A 87 5.73 -12.04 15.33
CA LEU A 87 6.23 -13.27 15.93
C LEU A 87 6.52 -13.00 17.39
N THR A 88 6.21 -13.91 18.29
CA THR A 88 6.64 -13.85 19.69
C THR A 88 7.36 -15.14 20.07
N THR A 89 8.25 -15.06 21.06
CA THR A 89 9.08 -16.18 21.49
C THR A 89 9.11 -16.31 23.00
N ALA A 90 9.53 -17.48 23.49
CA ALA A 90 9.76 -17.72 24.92
C ALA A 90 10.85 -16.82 25.53
N GLY A 91 11.68 -16.17 24.71
CA GLY A 91 12.68 -15.18 25.15
C GLY A 91 12.09 -13.83 25.58
N ASN A 92 10.78 -13.74 25.81
CA ASN A 92 10.05 -12.51 26.13
C ASN A 92 10.19 -11.40 25.07
N LEU A 93 10.20 -11.80 23.80
CA LEU A 93 10.33 -10.89 22.64
C LEU A 93 9.11 -10.97 21.72
N VAL A 94 8.83 -9.85 21.05
CA VAL A 94 7.90 -9.74 19.91
C VAL A 94 8.64 -9.07 18.76
N PHE A 95 8.66 -9.69 17.60
CA PHE A 95 9.24 -9.16 16.38
C PHE A 95 8.13 -8.66 15.44
N GLN A 96 8.33 -7.50 14.83
CA GLN A 96 7.43 -6.96 13.82
C GLN A 96 8.20 -6.15 12.77
N GLY A 97 7.82 -6.32 11.50
CA GLY A 97 8.21 -5.40 10.44
C GLY A 97 7.24 -4.22 10.32
N THR A 98 7.74 -3.04 9.97
CA THR A 98 6.93 -1.81 9.87
C THR A 98 6.78 -1.33 8.43
N ALA A 99 5.72 -0.57 8.17
CA ALA A 99 5.47 0.07 6.88
C ALA A 99 6.55 1.11 6.52
N ASP A 100 7.21 1.71 7.52
CA ASP A 100 8.32 2.65 7.36
C ASP A 100 9.70 1.97 7.19
N GLY A 101 9.72 0.66 6.97
CA GLY A 101 10.92 -0.07 6.53
C GLY A 101 11.92 -0.37 7.65
N ARG A 102 11.40 -0.76 8.82
CA ARG A 102 12.18 -1.27 9.94
C ARG A 102 11.74 -2.68 10.31
N PHE A 103 12.63 -3.41 10.95
CA PHE A 103 12.34 -4.65 11.65
C PHE A 103 12.73 -4.48 13.12
N ILE A 104 11.76 -4.65 14.02
CA ILE A 104 11.85 -4.24 15.41
C ILE A 104 11.58 -5.43 16.30
N ALA A 105 12.39 -5.59 17.36
CA ALA A 105 12.13 -6.48 18.48
C ALA A 105 11.68 -5.66 19.69
N TYR A 106 10.55 -6.04 20.27
CA TYR A 106 9.96 -5.43 21.46
C TYR A 106 10.01 -6.39 22.64
N ASN A 107 10.09 -5.85 23.86
CA ASN A 107 9.77 -6.59 25.07
C ASN A 107 8.30 -7.02 25.05
N ALA A 108 8.03 -8.31 25.19
CA ALA A 108 6.68 -8.86 25.02
C ALA A 108 5.70 -8.43 26.13
N THR A 109 6.20 -8.06 27.31
CA THR A 109 5.40 -7.64 28.46
C THR A 109 5.12 -6.13 28.46
N THR A 110 6.11 -5.31 28.08
CA THR A 110 6.03 -3.84 28.20
C THR A 110 5.85 -3.12 26.87
N GLY A 111 6.11 -3.80 25.75
CA GLY A 111 6.16 -3.22 24.42
C GLY A 111 7.38 -2.34 24.16
N GLU A 112 8.34 -2.23 25.09
CA GLU A 112 9.56 -1.43 24.90
C GLU A 112 10.37 -1.93 23.69
N PRO A 113 10.78 -1.05 22.75
CA PRO A 113 11.66 -1.47 21.66
C PRO A 113 13.06 -1.77 22.22
N LEU A 114 13.56 -2.96 21.96
CA LEU A 114 14.86 -3.44 22.45
C LEU A 114 15.93 -3.44 21.36
N TRP A 115 15.51 -3.58 20.09
CA TRP A 115 16.40 -3.60 18.94
C TRP A 115 15.61 -3.26 17.67
N GLU A 116 16.25 -2.55 16.74
CA GLU A 116 15.70 -2.32 15.41
C GLU A 116 16.79 -2.27 14.34
N THR A 117 16.39 -2.54 13.09
CA THR A 117 17.26 -2.43 11.92
C THR A 117 16.47 -2.00 10.69
N PRO A 118 17.05 -1.20 9.76
CA PRO A 118 16.37 -0.86 8.52
C PRO A 118 16.27 -2.08 7.58
N THR A 119 15.14 -2.21 6.90
CA THR A 119 14.89 -3.24 5.87
C THR A 119 14.76 -2.66 4.46
N GLY A 120 14.89 -1.34 4.33
CA GLY A 120 14.90 -0.62 3.06
C GLY A 120 13.52 -0.28 2.53
N THR A 121 12.60 -1.23 2.53
CA THR A 121 11.20 -1.02 2.13
C THR A 121 10.25 -1.53 3.20
N GLY A 122 8.99 -1.09 3.15
CA GLY A 122 7.96 -1.49 4.10
C GLY A 122 7.77 -3.00 4.17
N VAL A 123 7.42 -3.49 5.35
CA VAL A 123 7.34 -4.92 5.65
C VAL A 123 5.91 -5.31 6.03
N ILE A 124 5.33 -6.26 5.31
CA ILE A 124 3.97 -6.77 5.57
C ILE A 124 3.93 -8.22 6.08
N ALA A 125 4.96 -9.02 5.77
CA ALA A 125 5.03 -10.41 6.19
C ALA A 125 5.30 -10.54 7.70
N ALA A 126 4.90 -11.68 8.28
CA ALA A 126 5.34 -12.07 9.61
C ALA A 126 6.75 -12.70 9.54
N PRO A 127 7.62 -12.44 10.53
CA PRO A 127 8.88 -13.16 10.66
C PRO A 127 8.67 -14.60 11.16
N SER A 128 9.69 -15.44 10.99
CA SER A 128 9.81 -16.78 11.57
C SER A 128 11.16 -16.95 12.27
N THR A 129 11.26 -17.91 13.20
CA THR A 129 12.51 -18.21 13.89
C THR A 129 12.75 -19.73 13.94
N TYR A 130 14.03 -20.13 13.87
CA TYR A 130 14.45 -21.54 13.79
C TYR A 130 15.88 -21.71 14.30
N LEU A 131 16.28 -22.97 14.49
CA LEU A 131 17.66 -23.35 14.85
C LEU A 131 18.39 -23.94 13.65
N VAL A 132 19.67 -23.62 13.53
CA VAL A 132 20.63 -24.30 12.66
C VAL A 132 21.89 -24.54 13.49
N ASP A 133 22.31 -25.79 13.63
CA ASP A 133 23.49 -26.20 14.40
C ASP A 133 23.57 -25.57 15.80
N GLY A 134 22.43 -25.54 16.50
CA GLY A 134 22.31 -24.97 17.85
C GLY A 134 22.28 -23.44 17.92
N LYS A 135 22.38 -22.73 16.79
CA LYS A 135 22.26 -21.27 16.72
C LYS A 135 20.86 -20.85 16.27
N GLN A 136 20.27 -19.89 16.98
CA GLN A 136 18.94 -19.36 16.64
C GLN A 136 19.04 -18.24 15.59
N TYR A 137 18.13 -18.31 14.63
CA TYR A 137 17.95 -17.34 13.56
C TYR A 137 16.52 -16.80 13.55
N VAL A 138 16.36 -15.55 13.13
CA VAL A 138 15.06 -14.93 12.85
C VAL A 138 15.09 -14.43 11.41
N SER A 139 14.17 -14.90 10.58
CA SER A 139 14.08 -14.52 9.17
C SER A 139 12.77 -13.81 8.87
N ILE A 140 12.83 -12.85 7.95
CA ILE A 140 11.67 -12.11 7.47
C ILE A 140 11.78 -11.84 5.98
N ALA A 141 10.72 -12.19 5.24
CA ALA A 141 10.58 -11.85 3.82
C ALA A 141 10.07 -10.42 3.69
N VAL A 142 10.90 -9.53 3.16
CA VAL A 142 10.60 -8.10 3.00
C VAL A 142 10.24 -7.83 1.55
N GLY A 143 9.06 -7.25 1.37
CA GLY A 143 8.55 -6.77 0.09
C GLY A 143 7.26 -5.99 0.35
N TRP A 144 7.27 -4.70 0.00
CA TRP A 144 6.10 -3.86 0.21
C TRP A 144 4.98 -4.20 -0.78
N GLY A 145 3.74 -4.26 -0.29
CA GLY A 145 2.59 -4.63 -1.11
C GLY A 145 1.32 -4.92 -0.32
N GLY A 146 0.52 -5.86 -0.81
CA GLY A 146 -0.89 -5.98 -0.42
C GLY A 146 -1.71 -4.82 -0.97
N VAL A 147 -3.04 -4.84 -0.76
CA VAL A 147 -3.97 -3.87 -1.39
C VAL A 147 -3.61 -2.41 -1.11
N TYR A 148 -3.27 -2.06 0.13
CA TYR A 148 -2.83 -0.70 0.49
C TYR A 148 -1.48 -0.34 -0.14
N GLY A 149 -0.55 -1.30 -0.12
CA GLY A 149 0.81 -1.11 -0.63
C GLY A 149 0.92 -1.05 -2.16
N LEU A 150 -0.18 -1.24 -2.91
CA LEU A 150 -0.22 -0.95 -4.34
C LEU A 150 -0.01 0.54 -4.61
N ALA A 151 -0.80 1.38 -3.93
CA ALA A 151 -0.90 2.81 -4.20
C ALA A 151 -0.24 3.71 -3.14
N GLN A 152 0.03 3.20 -1.95
CA GLN A 152 0.61 3.98 -0.85
C GLN A 152 1.90 3.34 -0.33
N ARG A 153 2.74 4.14 0.34
CA ARG A 153 3.97 3.71 1.01
C ARG A 153 4.33 4.67 2.16
N ALA A 154 5.13 4.18 3.09
CA ALA A 154 5.70 4.97 4.20
C ALA A 154 7.23 5.07 4.17
N THR A 155 7.87 4.67 3.06
CA THR A 155 9.32 4.82 2.84
C THR A 155 9.60 5.64 1.58
N ASP A 156 10.69 6.40 1.59
CA ASP A 156 11.27 7.02 0.37
C ASP A 156 12.38 6.16 -0.24
N ARG A 157 12.34 4.86 0.05
CA ARG A 157 13.29 3.84 -0.40
C ARG A 157 12.53 2.68 -1.02
N GLN A 158 13.13 2.07 -2.04
CA GLN A 158 12.62 0.88 -2.71
C GLN A 158 13.75 -0.16 -2.82
N GLY A 159 13.36 -1.42 -2.91
CA GLY A 159 14.27 -2.53 -3.13
C GLY A 159 13.50 -3.75 -3.65
N PRO A 160 14.21 -4.72 -4.25
CA PRO A 160 13.61 -5.99 -4.62
C PRO A 160 13.15 -6.74 -3.37
N GLY A 161 12.22 -7.68 -3.56
CA GLY A 161 11.86 -8.63 -2.51
C GLY A 161 13.10 -9.34 -1.97
N THR A 162 13.32 -9.30 -0.66
CA THR A 162 14.54 -9.78 -0.02
C THR A 162 14.22 -10.51 1.27
N VAL A 163 14.84 -11.67 1.51
CA VAL A 163 14.80 -12.33 2.81
C VAL A 163 15.95 -11.83 3.67
N TYR A 164 15.63 -11.23 4.81
CA TYR A 164 16.61 -10.87 5.83
C TYR A 164 16.64 -11.95 6.89
N THR A 165 17.85 -12.33 7.32
CA THR A 165 18.04 -13.32 8.38
C THR A 165 19.02 -12.77 9.43
N PHE A 166 18.59 -12.78 10.68
CA PHE A 166 19.30 -12.21 11.82
C PHE A 166 19.68 -13.31 12.80
N ALA A 167 20.84 -13.15 13.42
CA ALA A 167 21.26 -13.97 14.55
C ALA A 167 22.16 -13.13 15.48
N VAL A 168 22.22 -13.52 16.75
CA VAL A 168 23.13 -12.88 17.71
C VAL A 168 24.57 -12.94 17.17
N GLY A 169 25.25 -11.80 17.19
CA GLY A 169 26.62 -11.64 16.67
C GLY A 169 26.75 -11.71 15.16
N GLY A 170 25.66 -11.63 14.39
CA GLY A 170 25.71 -11.54 12.92
C GLY A 170 26.46 -10.28 12.46
N LYS A 171 27.35 -10.45 11.46
CA LYS A 171 28.20 -9.37 10.92
C LYS A 171 28.04 -9.18 9.41
N ALA A 172 27.01 -9.78 8.81
CA ALA A 172 26.73 -9.57 7.39
C ALA A 172 26.46 -8.07 7.15
N PRO A 173 27.00 -7.50 6.06
CA PRO A 173 26.75 -6.10 5.74
C PRO A 173 25.25 -5.89 5.46
N ALA A 174 24.74 -4.72 5.85
CA ALA A 174 23.41 -4.31 5.44
C ALA A 174 23.37 -4.13 3.91
N PRO A 175 22.28 -4.52 3.22
CA PRO A 175 22.16 -4.28 1.80
C PRO A 175 22.06 -2.78 1.51
N ALA A 176 22.49 -2.40 0.31
CA ALA A 176 22.30 -1.03 -0.16
C ALA A 176 20.82 -0.77 -0.43
N PHE A 177 20.30 0.35 0.07
CA PHE A 177 18.94 0.79 -0.20
C PHE A 177 18.95 1.87 -1.28
N VAL A 178 18.06 1.75 -2.25
CA VAL A 178 17.92 2.74 -3.32
C VAL A 178 16.79 3.69 -2.96
N LYS A 179 17.00 4.99 -3.17
CA LYS A 179 15.94 5.99 -3.01
C LYS A 179 14.81 5.68 -4.01
N TYR A 180 13.57 5.70 -3.53
CA TYR A 180 12.39 5.62 -4.38
C TYR A 180 12.41 6.81 -5.36
N GLN A 181 12.42 6.52 -6.66
CA GLN A 181 12.42 7.55 -7.68
C GLN A 181 10.96 7.89 -8.02
N MET A 182 10.57 9.10 -7.64
CA MET A 182 9.28 9.68 -7.96
C MET A 182 9.57 10.90 -8.81
N ASP A 183 8.92 11.02 -9.98
CA ASP A 183 9.04 12.23 -10.77
C ASP A 183 8.32 13.39 -10.08
N LYS A 184 8.46 14.58 -10.64
CA LYS A 184 7.68 15.74 -10.21
C LYS A 184 6.20 15.48 -10.49
N LEU A 185 5.34 16.12 -9.71
CA LEU A 185 3.90 16.11 -9.95
C LEU A 185 3.61 16.52 -11.40
N VAL A 186 2.98 15.62 -12.16
CA VAL A 186 2.79 15.70 -13.61
C VAL A 186 2.19 17.05 -14.02
N ALA A 187 2.74 17.65 -15.06
CA ALA A 187 2.38 18.99 -15.52
C ALA A 187 2.50 19.08 -17.04
N GLY A 188 1.71 19.97 -17.64
CA GLY A 188 1.85 20.33 -19.06
C GLY A 188 1.19 19.39 -20.05
N VAL A 189 0.56 18.29 -19.60
CA VAL A 189 -0.25 17.43 -20.48
C VAL A 189 -1.47 18.22 -20.92
N LYS A 190 -1.71 18.34 -22.23
CA LYS A 190 -2.91 19.01 -22.74
C LYS A 190 -4.17 18.20 -22.43
N TYR A 191 -5.20 18.85 -21.91
CA TYR A 191 -6.50 18.26 -21.65
C TYR A 191 -7.64 19.27 -21.74
N ASP A 192 -8.86 18.78 -21.89
CA ASP A 192 -10.08 19.56 -21.75
C ASP A 192 -10.61 19.42 -20.30
N PRO A 193 -10.68 20.51 -19.52
CA PRO A 193 -11.26 20.47 -18.17
C PRO A 193 -12.69 19.95 -18.10
N ALA A 194 -13.49 20.13 -19.16
CA ALA A 194 -14.87 19.61 -19.21
C ALA A 194 -14.93 18.07 -19.17
N HIS A 195 -13.83 17.40 -19.53
CA HIS A 195 -13.73 15.94 -19.49
C HIS A 195 -13.38 15.39 -18.11
N VAL A 196 -12.95 16.22 -17.14
CA VAL A 196 -12.53 15.74 -15.82
C VAL A 196 -13.60 14.90 -15.13
N PRO A 197 -14.89 15.29 -15.03
CA PRO A 197 -15.90 14.48 -14.33
C PRO A 197 -16.11 13.09 -14.94
N THR A 198 -16.19 13.00 -16.28
CA THR A 198 -16.34 11.70 -16.97
C THR A 198 -15.05 10.89 -16.87
N GLY A 199 -13.90 11.54 -16.95
CA GLY A 199 -12.58 10.95 -16.71
C GLY A 199 -12.45 10.34 -15.32
N THR A 200 -12.98 11.01 -14.29
CA THR A 200 -13.04 10.48 -12.92
C THR A 200 -13.80 9.16 -12.88
N ALA A 201 -15.01 9.11 -13.46
CA ALA A 201 -15.83 7.92 -13.47
C ALA A 201 -15.15 6.75 -14.20
N LEU A 202 -14.54 7.02 -15.36
CA LEU A 202 -13.74 6.04 -16.10
C LEU A 202 -12.54 5.58 -15.27
N TYR A 203 -11.80 6.48 -14.65
CA TYR A 203 -10.64 6.13 -13.83
C TYR A 203 -11.01 5.25 -12.63
N VAL A 204 -12.12 5.55 -11.95
CA VAL A 204 -12.65 4.75 -10.85
C VAL A 204 -12.94 3.32 -11.30
N SER A 205 -13.54 3.15 -12.48
CA SER A 205 -13.90 1.83 -13.00
C SER A 205 -12.74 1.00 -13.57
N ASN A 206 -11.57 1.61 -13.79
CA ASN A 206 -10.48 0.98 -14.53
C ASN A 206 -9.13 0.98 -13.80
N CYS A 207 -8.82 2.02 -12.99
CA CYS A 207 -7.44 2.33 -12.61
C CYS A 207 -7.22 2.51 -11.10
N VAL A 208 -8.22 2.99 -10.36
CA VAL A 208 -8.05 3.52 -8.99
C VAL A 208 -7.49 2.54 -7.94
N PHE A 209 -7.90 1.27 -7.90
CA PHE A 209 -7.40 0.32 -6.89
C PHE A 209 -5.99 -0.23 -7.17
N CYS A 210 -5.42 0.06 -8.34
CA CYS A 210 -4.01 -0.23 -8.63
C CYS A 210 -3.13 1.03 -8.48
N HIS A 211 -3.55 2.14 -9.10
CA HIS A 211 -2.73 3.34 -9.20
C HIS A 211 -3.00 4.38 -8.11
N GLY A 212 -4.05 4.22 -7.31
CA GLY A 212 -4.52 5.24 -6.37
C GLY A 212 -5.07 6.49 -7.07
N VAL A 213 -5.26 7.56 -6.32
CA VAL A 213 -5.67 8.86 -6.84
C VAL A 213 -4.43 9.63 -7.32
N PRO A 214 -4.39 10.11 -8.58
CA PRO A 214 -3.22 10.79 -9.14
C PRO A 214 -2.77 11.98 -8.30
N GLY A 215 -1.50 11.99 -7.88
CA GLY A 215 -0.88 13.10 -7.14
C GLY A 215 -1.26 13.19 -5.66
N VAL A 216 -2.45 12.71 -5.28
CA VAL A 216 -2.88 12.62 -3.87
C VAL A 216 -2.17 11.45 -3.19
N ASP A 217 -2.22 10.28 -3.82
CA ASP A 217 -1.41 9.13 -3.41
C ASP A 217 0.00 9.23 -4.01
N ARG A 218 1.01 8.79 -3.27
CA ARG A 218 2.41 8.87 -3.72
C ARG A 218 2.85 7.69 -4.57
N GLY A 219 2.05 6.64 -4.68
CA GLY A 219 2.43 5.36 -5.27
C GLY A 219 3.01 4.39 -4.23
N GLY A 220 2.83 3.10 -4.46
CA GLY A 220 3.32 2.02 -3.61
C GLY A 220 4.32 1.16 -4.37
N ASN A 221 4.01 -0.12 -4.55
CA ASN A 221 4.73 -0.98 -5.49
C ASN A 221 4.22 -0.83 -6.93
N ILE A 222 3.10 -0.12 -7.14
CA ILE A 222 2.65 0.37 -8.44
C ILE A 222 2.88 1.90 -8.50
N PRO A 223 3.46 2.43 -9.59
CA PRO A 223 3.62 3.87 -9.77
C PRO A 223 2.28 4.61 -9.78
N ASN A 224 2.21 5.74 -9.07
CA ASN A 224 1.06 6.64 -9.17
C ASN A 224 1.18 7.51 -10.43
N LEU A 225 0.10 7.59 -11.19
CA LEU A 225 0.09 8.27 -12.50
C LEU A 225 0.30 9.78 -12.41
N GLY A 226 0.06 10.39 -11.24
CA GLY A 226 0.34 11.81 -11.00
C GLY A 226 1.83 12.12 -10.80
N TYR A 227 2.68 11.11 -10.62
CA TYR A 227 4.12 11.25 -10.43
C TYR A 227 4.93 10.46 -11.46
N MET A 228 4.36 10.24 -12.64
CA MET A 228 5.07 9.73 -13.80
C MET A 228 5.45 10.88 -14.73
N ASP A 229 6.50 10.69 -15.51
CA ASP A 229 6.83 11.60 -16.61
C ASP A 229 5.62 11.86 -17.51
N ALA A 230 5.46 13.13 -17.94
CA ALA A 230 4.29 13.57 -18.70
C ALA A 230 4.09 12.78 -20.01
N SER A 231 5.17 12.26 -20.61
CA SER A 231 5.07 11.46 -21.83
C SER A 231 4.22 10.20 -21.67
N TYR A 232 4.17 9.60 -20.47
CA TYR A 232 3.30 8.45 -20.20
C TYR A 232 1.82 8.82 -20.26
N ILE A 233 1.48 10.02 -19.79
CA ILE A 233 0.09 10.50 -19.77
C ILE A 233 -0.28 11.05 -21.15
N GLU A 234 0.62 11.75 -21.83
CA GLU A 234 0.39 12.23 -23.20
C GLU A 234 0.10 11.08 -24.18
N ASN A 235 0.84 9.98 -24.04
CA ASN A 235 0.76 8.78 -24.88
C ASN A 235 0.05 7.61 -24.17
N LEU A 236 -0.92 7.90 -23.29
CA LEU A 236 -1.54 6.90 -22.43
C LEU A 236 -2.10 5.69 -23.19
N ASP A 237 -2.59 5.91 -24.41
CA ASP A 237 -3.10 4.87 -25.32
C ASP A 237 -2.08 3.75 -25.58
N LYS A 238 -0.78 4.09 -25.71
CA LYS A 238 0.30 3.13 -25.95
C LYS A 238 0.59 2.23 -24.74
N PHE A 239 0.09 2.61 -23.56
CA PHE A 239 0.32 1.87 -22.31
C PHE A 239 -0.92 1.08 -21.88
N VAL A 240 -2.12 1.57 -22.19
CA VAL A 240 -3.38 0.88 -21.84
C VAL A 240 -3.85 -0.11 -22.90
N PHE A 241 -3.44 0.04 -24.15
CA PHE A 241 -3.75 -0.91 -25.23
C PHE A 241 -2.52 -1.72 -25.62
N LYS A 242 -2.52 -3.01 -25.27
CA LYS A 242 -1.40 -3.94 -25.52
C LYS A 242 -0.04 -3.36 -25.13
N GLY A 243 -0.01 -2.64 -24.01
CA GLY A 243 1.15 -1.87 -23.59
C GLY A 243 2.33 -2.73 -23.14
N PRO A 244 3.54 -2.14 -23.07
CA PRO A 244 4.78 -2.85 -22.71
C PRO A 244 4.86 -3.25 -21.21
N ALA A 245 3.83 -2.94 -20.43
CA ALA A 245 3.74 -3.28 -19.01
C ALA A 245 2.84 -4.50 -18.73
N THR A 246 2.28 -5.12 -19.77
CA THR A 246 1.41 -6.31 -19.67
C THR A 246 2.11 -7.48 -18.98
N GLU A 247 3.38 -7.74 -19.30
CA GLU A 247 4.20 -8.75 -18.61
C GLU A 247 4.46 -8.44 -17.13
N ARG A 248 4.27 -7.19 -16.70
CA ARG A 248 4.38 -6.74 -15.31
C ARG A 248 3.01 -6.62 -14.62
N GLY A 249 1.94 -7.08 -15.27
CA GLY A 249 0.58 -7.12 -14.72
C GLY A 249 -0.30 -5.91 -15.02
N MET A 250 0.15 -4.94 -15.85
CA MET A 250 -0.74 -3.87 -16.34
C MET A 250 -1.77 -4.46 -17.31
N PRO A 251 -3.08 -4.36 -17.06
CA PRO A 251 -4.08 -4.95 -17.93
C PRO A 251 -4.09 -4.35 -19.35
N ASP A 252 -4.49 -5.17 -20.32
CA ASP A 252 -4.86 -4.70 -21.66
C ASP A 252 -6.33 -4.25 -21.67
N PHE A 253 -6.56 -2.98 -22.01
CA PHE A 253 -7.89 -2.39 -22.11
C PHE A 253 -8.44 -2.40 -23.54
N THR A 254 -7.83 -3.14 -24.46
CA THR A 254 -8.36 -3.29 -25.82
C THR A 254 -9.80 -3.83 -25.78
N GLY A 255 -10.73 -3.10 -26.41
CA GLY A 255 -12.16 -3.43 -26.39
C GLY A 255 -12.89 -3.07 -25.09
N LYS A 256 -12.18 -2.55 -24.08
CA LYS A 256 -12.71 -2.10 -22.80
C LYS A 256 -12.74 -0.58 -22.66
N LEU A 257 -11.82 0.12 -23.32
CA LEU A 257 -11.76 1.58 -23.43
C LEU A 257 -11.66 1.97 -24.90
N SER A 258 -12.29 3.09 -25.25
CA SER A 258 -12.09 3.78 -26.54
C SER A 258 -10.98 4.82 -26.45
N MET A 259 -10.52 5.34 -27.59
CA MET A 259 -9.53 6.43 -27.62
C MET A 259 -10.06 7.72 -26.96
N ASP A 260 -11.37 7.96 -27.06
CA ASP A 260 -12.04 9.09 -26.41
C ASP A 260 -12.06 8.94 -24.87
N ASP A 261 -12.29 7.71 -24.38
CA ASP A 261 -12.18 7.40 -22.95
C ASP A 261 -10.76 7.66 -22.42
N VAL A 262 -9.74 7.31 -23.21
CA VAL A 262 -8.34 7.61 -22.87
C VAL A 262 -8.12 9.12 -22.74
N GLN A 263 -8.66 9.95 -23.64
CA GLN A 263 -8.54 11.41 -23.50
C GLN A 263 -9.22 11.94 -22.24
N LYS A 264 -10.37 11.38 -21.85
CA LYS A 264 -11.06 11.76 -20.61
C LYS A 264 -10.28 11.33 -19.37
N ILE A 265 -9.68 10.13 -19.38
CA ILE A 265 -8.80 9.67 -18.30
C ILE A 265 -7.57 10.59 -18.17
N LYS A 266 -6.95 11.00 -19.29
CA LYS A 266 -5.86 11.98 -19.28
C LYS A 266 -6.27 13.30 -18.64
N ALA A 267 -7.47 13.79 -18.97
CA ALA A 267 -8.03 15.00 -18.35
C ALA A 267 -8.16 14.87 -16.85
N PHE A 268 -8.67 13.73 -16.35
CA PHE A 268 -8.73 13.48 -14.91
C PHE A 268 -7.35 13.44 -14.26
N ILE A 269 -6.36 12.75 -14.84
CA ILE A 269 -5.02 12.63 -14.26
C ILE A 269 -4.35 14.01 -14.13
N GLN A 270 -4.29 14.76 -15.24
CA GLN A 270 -3.65 16.08 -15.24
C GLN A 270 -4.47 17.10 -14.42
N GLY A 271 -5.80 17.10 -14.55
CA GLY A 271 -6.67 18.00 -13.80
C GLY A 271 -6.59 17.79 -12.29
N THR A 272 -6.48 16.54 -11.84
CA THR A 272 -6.26 16.24 -10.41
C THR A 272 -4.90 16.75 -9.94
N ALA A 273 -3.84 16.53 -10.71
CA ALA A 273 -2.51 17.03 -10.39
C ALA A 273 -2.46 18.56 -10.33
N ASP A 274 -3.17 19.26 -11.24
CA ASP A 274 -3.26 20.72 -11.23
C ASP A 274 -4.04 21.25 -10.02
N ALA A 275 -5.13 20.58 -9.63
CA ALA A 275 -5.96 20.99 -8.51
C ALA A 275 -5.24 20.97 -7.16
N ILE A 276 -4.28 20.03 -6.98
CA ILE A 276 -3.51 19.88 -5.73
C ILE A 276 -2.14 20.56 -5.77
N ARG A 277 -1.74 21.10 -6.92
CA ARG A 277 -0.43 21.72 -7.08
C ARG A 277 -0.30 22.90 -6.11
N PRO A 278 0.78 22.99 -5.31
CA PRO A 278 1.01 24.13 -4.44
C PRO A 278 0.94 25.43 -5.25
N LYS A 279 0.11 26.38 -4.81
CA LYS A 279 0.10 27.73 -5.36
C LYS A 279 1.33 28.44 -4.78
N ASN A 280 2.26 28.79 -5.65
CA ASN A 280 3.39 29.66 -5.31
C ASN A 280 2.90 31.05 -4.90
#